data_AF-A0A0F9JTC3-F1
#
_entry.id   AF-A0A0F9JTC3-F1
#
_cell.length_a   1.000
_cell.length_b   1.000
_cell.length_c   1.000
_cell.angle_alpha   90.00
_cell.angle_beta   90.00
_cell.angle_gamma   90.00
#
_symmetry.space_group_name_H-M   'P 1'
#
loop_
_entity.id
_entity.type
_entity.pdbx_description
1 polymer ?
#
loop_
_entity_poly.entity_id
_entity_poly.type
_entity_poly.pdbx_seq_one_letter_code
_entity_poly.pdbx_strand_id
1 'polypeptide(L)'
;MPALKKYSIVAQASDATPYTVSAYSGSDLSAALAISQAENMPEGSYGWMQLCGDVRVRTPGGTQTAYVDFRPNDARLQLSSESSEGSGGQSAKLPPGVLDDKTLAHGRHLRLSQLPPLLIEAGPYCSLLREARDVFVDGHFYACVAMCGISFERFQRDKAKPYGATRKHKMWEVRKLLQSNNVLNAKTVALCERMADLRNDYAHGHGHSPKKDALRALTWMHRFIRNETDLMRHYKIVEGILHRRRPKH
;
A
#
# COMPACT_ATOMS: atom_id res chain seq x y z
N MET A 1 -28.35 25.94 -4.68
CA MET A 1 -27.53 25.27 -5.72
C MET A 1 -27.15 23.88 -5.22
N PRO A 2 -27.05 22.85 -6.08
CA PRO A 2 -26.61 21.53 -5.65
C PRO A 2 -25.16 21.61 -5.16
N ALA A 3 -24.89 21.05 -3.97
CA ALA A 3 -23.54 20.97 -3.44
C ALA A 3 -22.70 20.03 -4.33
N LEU A 4 -21.70 20.59 -5.02
CA LEU A 4 -20.77 19.83 -5.85
C LEU A 4 -19.97 18.86 -4.96
N LYS A 5 -20.30 17.57 -5.04
CA LYS A 5 -19.51 16.51 -4.42
C LYS A 5 -18.15 16.44 -5.12
N LYS A 6 -17.09 16.70 -4.35
CA LYS A 6 -15.72 16.93 -4.82
C LYS A 6 -15.06 15.59 -5.18
N TYR A 7 -14.37 15.54 -6.32
CA TYR A 7 -13.54 14.41 -6.76
C TYR A 7 -12.26 14.93 -7.44
N SER A 8 -11.23 14.09 -7.52
CA SER A 8 -9.86 14.47 -7.90
C SER A 8 -9.42 13.90 -9.26
N ILE A 9 -8.19 14.24 -9.69
CA ILE A 9 -7.76 14.29 -11.10
C ILE A 9 -6.66 13.26 -11.46
N VAL A 10 -6.51 12.95 -12.75
CA VAL A 10 -5.23 12.63 -13.40
C VAL A 10 -5.23 13.29 -14.79
N ALA A 11 -4.20 14.09 -15.10
CA ALA A 11 -3.95 14.58 -16.45
C ALA A 11 -2.44 14.72 -16.68
N GLN A 12 -1.95 14.29 -17.85
CA GLN A 12 -0.56 14.46 -18.26
C GLN A 12 -0.52 15.45 -19.44
N ALA A 13 -0.07 16.67 -19.18
CA ALA A 13 0.29 17.60 -20.25
C ALA A 13 1.57 17.09 -20.94
N SER A 14 1.72 17.37 -22.24
CA SER A 14 2.83 16.87 -23.06
C SER A 14 4.19 17.37 -22.56
N ASP A 15 4.21 18.59 -22.05
CA ASP A 15 5.31 19.41 -21.51
C ASP A 15 5.54 19.25 -19.99
N ALA A 16 4.65 18.55 -19.28
CA ALA A 16 4.82 18.31 -17.84
C ALA A 16 6.12 17.56 -17.52
N THR A 17 6.84 18.05 -16.51
CA THR A 17 8.04 17.40 -15.97
C THR A 17 7.72 16.00 -15.42
N PRO A 18 8.71 15.09 -15.30
CA PRO A 18 8.46 13.75 -14.76
C PRO A 18 7.80 13.80 -13.37
N TYR A 19 6.83 12.90 -13.13
CA TYR A 19 6.09 12.72 -11.86
C TYR A 19 4.94 13.71 -11.51
N THR A 20 4.21 14.24 -12.49
CA THR A 20 2.96 15.02 -12.26
C THR A 20 1.68 14.16 -12.24
N VAL A 21 0.91 14.22 -11.15
CA VAL A 21 -0.43 13.64 -10.90
C VAL A 21 -1.25 14.61 -10.03
N SER A 22 -2.08 15.47 -10.62
CA SER A 22 -2.83 16.48 -9.84
C SER A 22 -4.03 15.87 -9.08
N ALA A 23 -4.35 16.31 -7.87
CA ALA A 23 -5.57 15.88 -7.16
C ALA A 23 -6.06 16.95 -6.16
N TYR A 24 -7.36 17.30 -6.17
CA TYR A 24 -7.92 18.36 -5.34
C TYR A 24 -9.31 18.03 -4.76
N SER A 25 -9.61 18.69 -3.64
CA SER A 25 -10.95 18.92 -3.07
C SER A 25 -10.97 20.40 -2.67
N GLY A 26 -11.97 21.16 -3.12
CA GLY A 26 -11.89 22.64 -3.15
C GLY A 26 -11.92 23.40 -1.81
N SER A 27 -11.80 24.73 -1.96
CA SER A 27 -11.95 25.84 -0.99
C SER A 27 -11.05 25.93 0.24
N ASP A 28 -10.49 24.85 0.77
CA ASP A 28 -9.50 24.90 1.87
C ASP A 28 -8.30 24.01 1.54
N LEU A 29 -7.10 24.60 1.57
CA LEU A 29 -5.84 23.98 1.13
C LEU A 29 -5.04 23.33 2.26
N SER A 30 -5.61 23.22 3.46
CA SER A 30 -4.94 22.70 4.66
C SER A 30 -4.72 21.18 4.69
N ALA A 31 -5.38 20.39 3.82
CA ALA A 31 -5.19 18.95 3.70
C ALA A 31 -5.23 18.49 2.23
N ALA A 32 -4.16 17.85 1.73
CA ALA A 32 -4.09 17.39 0.34
C ALA A 32 -3.69 15.91 0.20
N LEU A 33 -4.03 15.31 -0.95
CA LEU A 33 -4.06 13.86 -1.12
C LEU A 33 -3.06 13.25 -2.14
N ALA A 34 -2.22 14.08 -2.82
CA ALA A 34 -1.04 13.81 -3.73
C ALA A 34 -1.28 13.86 -5.27
N ILE A 35 -0.36 14.21 -6.21
CA ILE A 35 1.04 14.75 -6.27
C ILE A 35 1.57 15.08 -7.68
N SER A 36 2.36 16.12 -8.01
CA SER A 36 3.35 16.92 -7.26
C SER A 36 3.49 18.30 -7.93
N GLN A 37 4.06 19.29 -7.23
CA GLN A 37 4.61 20.56 -7.76
C GLN A 37 3.78 21.25 -8.88
N ALA A 38 2.70 21.91 -8.46
CA ALA A 38 2.13 23.03 -9.20
C ALA A 38 2.85 24.32 -8.76
N GLU A 39 3.87 24.74 -9.51
CA GLU A 39 4.49 26.08 -9.35
C GLU A 39 3.96 27.07 -10.40
N ASN A 40 3.38 26.59 -11.51
CA ASN A 40 2.91 27.40 -12.66
C ASN A 40 1.65 26.81 -13.37
N MET A 41 0.65 26.27 -12.66
CA MET A 41 -0.63 25.91 -13.32
C MET A 41 -1.57 27.13 -13.39
N PRO A 42 -2.17 27.45 -14.56
CA PRO A 42 -3.19 28.48 -14.67
C PRO A 42 -4.52 28.04 -14.03
N GLU A 43 -5.44 28.97 -13.78
CA GLU A 43 -6.79 28.63 -13.34
C GLU A 43 -7.55 27.86 -14.44
N GLY A 44 -8.27 26.80 -14.04
CA GLY A 44 -8.97 25.94 -14.99
C GLY A 44 -9.73 24.79 -14.33
N SER A 45 -10.47 24.03 -15.15
CA SER A 45 -11.19 22.82 -14.74
C SER A 45 -10.41 21.57 -15.16
N TYR A 46 -10.35 20.56 -14.28
CA TYR A 46 -9.49 19.39 -14.44
C TYR A 46 -10.26 18.07 -14.18
N GLY A 47 -9.82 16.97 -14.80
CA GLY A 47 -10.59 15.72 -14.98
C GLY A 47 -10.60 14.67 -13.85
N TRP A 48 -10.70 13.38 -14.22
CA TRP A 48 -11.07 12.27 -13.32
C TRP A 48 -9.89 11.44 -12.77
N MET A 49 -10.08 10.78 -11.62
CA MET A 49 -9.13 9.87 -10.96
C MET A 49 -9.45 8.39 -11.14
N GLN A 50 -8.39 7.58 -11.08
CA GLN A 50 -8.47 6.14 -10.81
C GLN A 50 -8.06 5.86 -9.35
N LEU A 51 -9.03 5.51 -8.49
CA LEU A 51 -8.78 5.20 -7.07
C LEU A 51 -7.86 3.99 -6.85
N CYS A 52 -7.86 3.07 -7.82
CA CYS A 52 -7.18 1.78 -7.76
C CYS A 52 -6.93 1.25 -9.18
N GLY A 53 -5.74 0.71 -9.44
CA GLY A 53 -5.40 0.02 -10.69
C GLY A 53 -4.11 0.50 -11.34
N ASP A 54 -3.91 0.06 -12.58
CA ASP A 54 -2.65 0.28 -13.31
C ASP A 54 -2.64 1.63 -14.05
N VAL A 55 -1.57 2.38 -13.87
CA VAL A 55 -1.31 3.73 -14.39
C VAL A 55 0.05 3.78 -15.10
N ARG A 56 0.26 4.77 -15.99
CA ARG A 56 1.56 5.02 -16.63
C ARG A 56 2.28 6.19 -15.96
N VAL A 57 3.53 5.98 -15.57
CA VAL A 57 4.37 6.98 -14.89
C VAL A 57 5.59 7.27 -15.76
N ARG A 58 5.91 8.56 -15.97
CA ARG A 58 7.19 8.99 -16.58
C ARG A 58 8.27 9.01 -15.51
N THR A 59 9.39 8.35 -15.77
CA THR A 59 10.64 8.41 -14.99
C THR A 59 11.79 8.89 -15.88
N PRO A 60 12.97 9.21 -15.32
CA PRO A 60 14.16 9.52 -16.13
C PRO A 60 14.56 8.43 -17.13
N GLY A 61 14.11 7.18 -16.94
CA GLY A 61 14.36 6.06 -17.85
C GLY A 61 13.28 5.82 -18.91
N GLY A 62 12.20 6.63 -18.94
CA GLY A 62 11.09 6.49 -19.89
C GLY A 62 9.72 6.36 -19.21
N THR A 63 8.73 5.87 -19.96
CA THR A 63 7.38 5.60 -19.40
C THR A 63 7.27 4.14 -18.99
N GLN A 64 6.77 3.91 -17.78
CA GLN A 64 6.62 2.57 -17.19
C GLN A 64 5.24 2.40 -16.57
N THR A 65 4.77 1.16 -16.43
CA THR A 65 3.50 0.85 -15.75
C THR A 65 3.72 0.74 -14.25
N ALA A 66 2.86 1.40 -13.47
CA ALA A 66 2.81 1.32 -12.02
C ALA A 66 1.37 0.98 -11.59
N TYR A 67 1.21 0.46 -10.39
CA TYR A 67 -0.09 0.25 -9.76
C TYR A 67 -0.28 1.24 -8.62
N VAL A 68 -1.47 1.85 -8.55
CA VAL A 68 -1.92 2.70 -7.45
C VAL A 68 -3.06 2.03 -6.67
N ASP A 69 -3.07 2.23 -5.35
CA ASP A 69 -4.20 1.92 -4.49
C ASP A 69 -4.32 2.99 -3.39
N PHE A 70 -5.20 3.96 -3.65
CA PHE A 70 -5.55 5.05 -2.75
C PHE A 70 -6.86 4.79 -1.99
N ARG A 71 -7.51 3.63 -2.19
CA ARG A 71 -8.72 3.21 -1.46
C ARG A 71 -8.58 3.33 0.08
N PRO A 72 -7.40 3.12 0.72
CA PRO A 72 -7.25 3.39 2.15
C PRO A 72 -7.42 4.83 2.60
N ASN A 73 -7.13 5.81 1.74
CA ASN A 73 -7.34 7.22 2.06
C ASN A 73 -8.83 7.56 1.98
N ASP A 74 -9.50 7.13 0.92
CA ASP A 74 -10.95 7.26 0.74
C ASP A 74 -11.72 6.61 1.92
N ALA A 75 -11.36 5.39 2.30
CA ALA A 75 -11.94 4.71 3.46
C ALA A 75 -11.69 5.46 4.79
N ARG A 76 -10.56 6.15 4.97
CA ARG A 76 -10.34 7.01 6.16
C ARG A 76 -11.27 8.23 6.15
N LEU A 77 -11.41 8.89 5.01
CA LEU A 77 -12.25 10.09 4.87
C LEU A 77 -13.72 9.78 5.15
N GLN A 78 -14.24 8.69 4.58
CA GLN A 78 -15.64 8.27 4.77
C GLN A 78 -15.95 7.99 6.26
N LEU A 79 -15.08 7.25 6.95
CA LEU A 79 -15.20 6.99 8.39
C LEU A 79 -15.16 8.28 9.23
N SER A 80 -14.34 9.27 8.85
CA SER A 80 -14.30 10.59 9.50
C SER A 80 -15.60 11.39 9.31
N SER A 81 -16.21 11.35 8.12
CA SER A 81 -17.53 11.96 7.89
C SER A 81 -18.64 11.25 8.67
N GLU A 82 -18.67 9.91 8.68
CA GLU A 82 -19.63 9.12 9.47
C GLU A 82 -19.51 9.40 10.99
N SER A 83 -18.31 9.75 11.47
CA SER A 83 -18.08 10.11 12.87
C SER A 83 -18.61 11.51 13.24
N SER A 84 -18.82 12.37 12.24
CA SER A 84 -19.18 13.79 12.40
C SER A 84 -20.70 14.02 12.23
N GLU A 85 -21.36 13.21 11.40
CA GLU A 85 -22.82 13.15 11.30
C GLU A 85 -23.37 12.25 12.41
N GLY A 86 -23.76 12.87 13.54
CA GLY A 86 -24.05 12.19 14.80
C GLY A 86 -25.01 10.99 14.71
N SER A 87 -24.76 9.99 15.55
CA SER A 87 -25.43 8.69 15.59
C SER A 87 -26.94 8.77 15.94
N GLY A 88 -27.77 9.14 14.97
CA GLY A 88 -29.23 9.25 15.09
C GLY A 88 -30.01 7.99 14.69
N GLY A 89 -29.35 6.91 14.30
CA GLY A 89 -29.99 5.67 13.84
C GLY A 89 -30.06 4.59 14.93
N GLN A 90 -31.25 4.30 15.45
CA GLN A 90 -31.47 3.13 16.30
C GLN A 90 -31.24 1.85 15.49
N SER A 91 -30.16 1.12 15.78
CA SER A 91 -29.94 -0.20 15.20
C SER A 91 -30.88 -1.21 15.87
N ALA A 92 -31.88 -1.68 15.12
CA ALA A 92 -32.76 -2.74 15.57
C ALA A 92 -31.94 -4.03 15.80
N LYS A 93 -32.05 -4.62 17.00
CA LYS A 93 -31.36 -5.87 17.35
C LYS A 93 -31.81 -7.01 16.43
N LEU A 94 -31.03 -7.28 15.39
CA LEU A 94 -31.14 -8.51 14.61
C LEU A 94 -30.69 -9.74 15.44
N PRO A 95 -31.15 -10.96 15.09
CA PRO A 95 -30.77 -12.18 15.78
C PRO A 95 -29.24 -12.41 15.73
N PRO A 96 -28.64 -12.97 16.81
CA PRO A 96 -27.22 -13.31 16.81
C PRO A 96 -26.93 -14.40 15.75
N GLY A 97 -26.16 -14.05 14.73
CA GLY A 97 -25.73 -14.97 13.67
C GLY A 97 -25.83 -14.40 12.25
N VAL A 98 -26.68 -13.40 12.02
CA VAL A 98 -26.79 -12.72 10.72
C VAL A 98 -26.04 -11.38 10.79
N LEU A 99 -24.82 -11.35 10.26
CA LEU A 99 -24.15 -10.09 9.93
C LEU A 99 -24.87 -9.48 8.72
N ASP A 100 -25.38 -8.26 8.85
CA ASP A 100 -25.93 -7.55 7.70
C ASP A 100 -24.81 -7.07 6.76
N ASP A 101 -25.15 -6.90 5.48
CA ASP A 101 -24.18 -6.47 4.46
C ASP A 101 -23.53 -5.12 4.80
N LYS A 102 -24.24 -4.27 5.56
CA LYS A 102 -23.74 -2.97 6.04
C LYS A 102 -22.63 -3.14 7.08
N THR A 103 -22.79 -4.02 8.07
CA THR A 103 -21.75 -4.31 9.07
C THR A 103 -20.53 -4.98 8.42
N LEU A 104 -20.76 -5.87 7.45
CA LEU A 104 -19.69 -6.46 6.65
C LEU A 104 -18.93 -5.40 5.84
N ALA A 105 -19.64 -4.52 5.12
CA ALA A 105 -19.05 -3.43 4.33
C ALA A 105 -18.30 -2.43 5.22
N HIS A 106 -18.88 -1.97 6.33
CA HIS A 106 -18.21 -1.08 7.29
C HIS A 106 -16.96 -1.76 7.88
N GLY A 107 -17.04 -3.06 8.20
CA GLY A 107 -15.89 -3.86 8.62
C GLY A 107 -14.76 -3.93 7.59
N ARG A 108 -15.10 -4.03 6.29
CA ARG A 108 -14.13 -3.94 5.18
C ARG A 108 -13.52 -2.55 5.09
N HIS A 109 -14.31 -1.48 5.12
CA HIS A 109 -13.83 -0.09 5.11
C HIS A 109 -12.89 0.21 6.29
N LEU A 110 -13.25 -0.24 7.50
CA LEU A 110 -12.41 -0.11 8.69
C LEU A 110 -11.09 -0.88 8.59
N ARG A 111 -11.02 -2.00 7.86
CA ARG A 111 -9.76 -2.72 7.60
C ARG A 111 -8.96 -2.04 6.50
N LEU A 112 -9.62 -1.61 5.43
CA LEU A 112 -9.01 -0.89 4.32
C LEU A 112 -8.36 0.43 4.76
N SER A 113 -9.01 1.18 5.66
CA SER A 113 -8.51 2.45 6.21
C SER A 113 -7.22 2.30 7.05
N GLN A 114 -6.99 1.13 7.64
CA GLN A 114 -5.76 0.77 8.39
C GLN A 114 -4.55 0.54 7.47
N LEU A 115 -4.74 0.36 6.17
CA LEU A 115 -3.65 0.10 5.23
C LEU A 115 -2.96 1.41 4.78
N PRO A 116 -1.64 1.36 4.49
CA PRO A 116 -0.99 2.46 3.79
C PRO A 116 -1.50 2.56 2.34
N PRO A 117 -1.59 3.76 1.76
CA PRO A 117 -1.76 3.91 0.32
C PRO A 117 -0.53 3.36 -0.41
N LEU A 118 -0.74 2.80 -1.61
CA LEU A 118 0.30 2.11 -2.38
C LEU A 118 0.52 2.79 -3.73
N LEU A 119 1.79 2.94 -4.10
CA LEU A 119 2.26 3.24 -5.45
C LEU A 119 3.53 2.40 -5.69
N ILE A 120 3.50 1.49 -6.66
CA ILE A 120 4.54 0.46 -6.90
C ILE A 120 4.64 0.18 -8.40
N GLU A 121 5.79 -0.28 -8.88
CA GLU A 121 5.95 -0.83 -10.24
C GLU A 121 4.97 -2.01 -10.47
N ALA A 122 4.36 -2.07 -11.65
CA ALA A 122 3.50 -3.20 -12.02
C ALA A 122 4.37 -4.42 -12.35
N GLY A 123 4.31 -5.45 -11.50
CA GLY A 123 5.15 -6.65 -11.61
C GLY A 123 4.77 -7.74 -10.61
N PRO A 124 5.52 -8.85 -10.54
CA PRO A 124 5.13 -10.04 -9.76
C PRO A 124 5.04 -9.79 -8.24
N TYR A 125 5.75 -8.78 -7.72
CA TYR A 125 5.64 -8.40 -6.30
C TYR A 125 4.47 -7.45 -6.02
N CYS A 126 3.95 -6.78 -7.05
CA CYS A 126 2.75 -5.97 -6.97
C CYS A 126 1.51 -6.85 -6.79
N SER A 127 1.34 -7.90 -7.61
CA SER A 127 0.20 -8.82 -7.48
C SER A 127 0.17 -9.49 -6.10
N LEU A 128 1.31 -10.01 -5.64
CA LEU A 128 1.45 -10.60 -4.30
C LEU A 128 1.09 -9.61 -3.17
N LEU A 129 1.47 -8.33 -3.28
CA LEU A 129 1.09 -7.31 -2.29
C LEU A 129 -0.39 -6.95 -2.38
N ARG A 130 -0.99 -6.92 -3.58
CA ARG A 130 -2.42 -6.69 -3.80
C ARG A 130 -3.25 -7.80 -3.17
N GLU A 131 -2.95 -9.05 -3.50
CA GLU A 131 -3.58 -10.24 -2.93
C GLU A 131 -3.50 -10.24 -1.40
N ALA A 132 -2.32 -9.95 -0.82
CA ALA A 132 -2.17 -9.87 0.63
C ALA A 132 -3.01 -8.75 1.27
N ARG A 133 -3.18 -7.60 0.61
CA ARG A 133 -4.04 -6.50 1.08
C ARG A 133 -5.51 -6.85 1.00
N ASP A 134 -5.96 -7.40 -0.12
CA ASP A 134 -7.37 -7.72 -0.31
C ASP A 134 -7.82 -8.82 0.68
N VAL A 135 -7.01 -9.87 0.89
CA VAL A 135 -7.25 -10.91 1.92
C VAL A 135 -7.29 -10.35 3.35
N PHE A 136 -6.51 -9.30 3.66
CA PHE A 136 -6.63 -8.59 4.95
C PHE A 136 -7.94 -7.79 5.05
N VAL A 137 -8.35 -7.12 3.97
CA VAL A 137 -9.64 -6.38 3.89
C VAL A 137 -10.82 -7.33 4.00
N ASP A 138 -10.72 -8.55 3.47
CA ASP A 138 -11.72 -9.61 3.61
C ASP A 138 -11.77 -10.17 5.04
N GLY A 139 -10.70 -10.05 5.83
CA GLY A 139 -10.60 -10.49 7.23
C GLY A 139 -9.90 -11.85 7.41
N HIS A 140 -9.32 -12.41 6.35
CA HIS A 140 -8.62 -13.70 6.36
C HIS A 140 -7.17 -13.56 6.88
N PHE A 141 -7.03 -13.14 8.13
CA PHE A 141 -5.74 -12.70 8.69
C PHE A 141 -4.62 -13.77 8.67
N TYR A 142 -4.95 -15.04 8.90
CA TYR A 142 -3.98 -16.14 8.81
C TYR A 142 -3.39 -16.28 7.40
N ALA A 143 -4.25 -16.22 6.37
CA ALA A 143 -3.82 -16.27 4.97
C ALA A 143 -2.99 -15.03 4.59
N CYS A 144 -3.35 -13.85 5.11
CA CYS A 144 -2.55 -12.63 4.94
C CYS A 144 -1.12 -12.77 5.50
N VAL A 145 -0.95 -13.31 6.72
CA VAL A 145 0.39 -13.56 7.30
C VAL A 145 1.17 -14.57 6.45
N ALA A 146 0.52 -15.68 6.07
CA ALA A 146 1.14 -16.72 5.25
C ALA A 146 1.61 -16.19 3.89
N MET A 147 0.78 -15.45 3.16
CA MET A 147 1.14 -14.84 1.88
C MET A 147 2.26 -13.81 2.01
N CYS A 148 2.25 -12.98 3.06
CA CYS A 148 3.36 -12.05 3.32
C CYS A 148 4.67 -12.82 3.50
N GLY A 149 4.69 -13.90 4.30
CA GLY A 149 5.86 -14.74 4.50
C GLY A 149 6.37 -15.39 3.20
N ILE A 150 5.47 -16.06 2.46
CA ILE A 150 5.80 -16.72 1.19
C ILE A 150 6.35 -15.70 0.16
N SER A 151 5.78 -14.50 0.10
CA SER A 151 6.22 -13.44 -0.82
C SER A 151 7.62 -12.94 -0.50
N PHE A 152 7.96 -12.78 0.79
CA PHE A 152 9.32 -12.46 1.23
C PHE A 152 10.31 -13.54 0.82
N GLU A 153 9.99 -14.82 1.07
CA GLU A 153 10.87 -15.94 0.71
C GLU A 153 11.07 -16.04 -0.80
N ARG A 154 10.00 -15.83 -1.57
CA ARG A 154 10.04 -15.81 -3.04
C ARG A 154 10.96 -14.72 -3.56
N PHE A 155 10.78 -13.47 -3.10
CA PHE A 155 11.65 -12.36 -3.48
C PHE A 155 13.12 -12.63 -3.15
N GLN A 156 13.40 -13.11 -1.93
CA GLN A 156 14.76 -13.45 -1.51
C GLN A 156 15.38 -14.48 -2.47
N ARG A 157 14.66 -15.55 -2.82
CA ARG A 157 15.13 -16.56 -3.77
C ARG A 157 15.36 -16.02 -5.18
N ASP A 158 14.45 -15.19 -5.69
CA ASP A 158 14.56 -14.60 -7.03
C ASP A 158 15.75 -13.62 -7.12
N LYS A 159 15.95 -12.78 -6.10
CA LYS A 159 17.15 -11.91 -6.01
C LYS A 159 18.44 -12.69 -5.79
N ALA A 160 18.39 -13.86 -5.15
CA ALA A 160 19.55 -14.69 -4.88
C ALA A 160 19.96 -15.57 -6.07
N LYS A 161 19.06 -15.80 -7.03
CA LYS A 161 19.28 -16.67 -8.20
C LYS A 161 20.53 -16.29 -9.04
N PRO A 162 20.83 -15.01 -9.33
CA PRO A 162 22.05 -14.63 -10.08
C PRO A 162 23.36 -14.99 -9.36
N TYR A 163 23.31 -15.17 -8.04
CA TYR A 163 24.46 -15.48 -7.20
C TYR A 163 24.55 -16.99 -6.86
N GLY A 164 23.88 -17.84 -7.65
CA GLY A 164 23.92 -19.29 -7.52
C GLY A 164 22.89 -19.92 -6.58
N ALA A 165 21.87 -19.16 -6.12
CA ALA A 165 20.86 -19.75 -5.25
C ALA A 165 19.96 -20.76 -5.96
N THR A 166 19.83 -21.96 -5.37
CA THR A 166 19.01 -23.05 -5.91
C THR A 166 17.72 -23.24 -5.09
N ARG A 167 16.76 -24.01 -5.63
CA ARG A 167 15.56 -24.42 -4.88
C ARG A 167 15.88 -25.28 -3.64
N LYS A 168 17.06 -25.94 -3.61
CA LYS A 168 17.49 -26.78 -2.48
C LYS A 168 17.98 -25.97 -1.28
N HIS A 169 18.41 -24.72 -1.48
CA HIS A 169 18.91 -23.89 -0.38
C HIS A 169 17.80 -23.55 0.61
N LYS A 170 18.11 -23.65 1.91
CA LYS A 170 17.30 -23.18 3.03
C LYS A 170 17.30 -21.66 3.06
N MET A 171 16.25 -21.04 3.64
CA MET A 171 16.12 -19.57 3.59
C MET A 171 17.26 -18.81 4.31
N TRP A 172 17.90 -19.39 5.31
CA TRP A 172 19.07 -18.79 5.95
C TRP A 172 20.30 -18.78 5.04
N GLU A 173 20.49 -19.80 4.19
CA GLU A 173 21.56 -19.85 3.18
C GLU A 173 21.31 -18.78 2.11
N VAL A 174 20.06 -18.65 1.66
CA VAL A 174 19.62 -17.59 0.73
C VAL A 174 19.90 -16.20 1.31
N ARG A 175 19.56 -15.94 2.58
CA ARG A 175 19.87 -14.66 3.26
C ARG A 175 21.38 -14.41 3.36
N LYS A 176 22.17 -15.40 3.78
CA LYS A 176 23.63 -15.28 3.91
C LYS A 176 24.27 -14.91 2.58
N LEU A 177 23.83 -15.53 1.49
CA LEU A 177 24.27 -15.28 0.12
C LEU A 177 23.83 -13.88 -0.39
N LEU A 178 22.61 -13.42 -0.07
CA LEU A 178 22.18 -12.05 -0.39
C LEU A 178 22.98 -11.00 0.39
N GLN A 179 23.32 -11.28 1.65
CA GLN A 179 24.09 -10.40 2.51
C GLN A 179 25.56 -10.32 2.08
N SER A 180 26.20 -11.46 1.76
CA SER A 180 27.60 -11.49 1.29
C SER A 180 27.80 -10.78 -0.05
N ASN A 181 26.75 -10.71 -0.88
CA ASN A 181 26.76 -10.00 -2.16
C ASN A 181 26.22 -8.54 -2.04
N ASN A 182 26.06 -8.02 -0.82
CA ASN A 182 25.55 -6.68 -0.53
C ASN A 182 24.17 -6.35 -1.15
N VAL A 183 23.39 -7.38 -1.51
CA VAL A 183 22.03 -7.21 -2.09
C VAL A 183 21.06 -6.74 -1.02
N LEU A 184 21.14 -7.33 0.18
CA LEU A 184 20.34 -6.93 1.34
C LEU A 184 21.24 -6.38 2.44
N ASN A 185 20.94 -5.15 2.89
CA ASN A 185 21.55 -4.59 4.09
C ASN A 185 21.02 -5.29 5.36
N ALA A 186 21.77 -5.19 6.47
CA ALA A 186 21.42 -5.86 7.74
C ALA A 186 20.01 -5.53 8.27
N LYS A 187 19.48 -4.31 8.04
CA LYS A 187 18.12 -3.94 8.45
C LYS A 187 17.06 -4.66 7.63
N THR A 188 17.32 -4.90 6.34
CA THR A 188 16.45 -5.70 5.46
C THR A 188 16.56 -7.20 5.78
N VAL A 189 17.75 -7.74 6.07
CA VAL A 189 17.93 -9.14 6.52
C VAL A 189 17.13 -9.41 7.80
N ALA A 190 17.28 -8.58 8.83
CA ALA A 190 16.53 -8.70 10.09
C ALA A 190 15.00 -8.53 9.91
N LEU A 191 14.55 -7.89 8.83
CA LEU A 191 13.12 -7.83 8.47
C LEU A 191 12.63 -9.14 7.87
N CYS A 192 13.46 -9.80 7.05
CA CYS A 192 13.17 -11.11 6.48
C CYS A 192 13.14 -12.22 7.54
N GLU A 193 13.98 -12.10 8.57
CA GLU A 193 13.99 -12.99 9.75
C GLU A 193 12.69 -12.87 10.53
N ARG A 194 12.35 -11.68 11.04
CA ARG A 194 11.10 -11.45 11.78
C ARG A 194 9.84 -11.87 11.01
N MET A 195 9.84 -11.74 9.68
CA MET A 195 8.74 -12.22 8.84
C MET A 195 8.67 -13.76 8.79
N ALA A 196 9.81 -14.44 8.66
CA ALA A 196 9.86 -15.89 8.67
C ALA A 196 9.45 -16.47 10.03
N ASP A 197 9.92 -15.85 11.12
CA ASP A 197 9.57 -16.23 12.50
C ASP A 197 8.05 -16.11 12.69
N LEU A 198 7.47 -14.94 12.38
CA LEU A 198 6.03 -14.71 12.46
C LEU A 198 5.23 -15.70 11.59
N ARG A 199 5.70 -16.01 10.38
CA ARG A 199 5.05 -17.00 9.50
C ARG A 199 5.13 -18.41 10.11
N ASN A 200 6.21 -18.75 10.81
CA ASN A 200 6.37 -20.04 11.47
C ASN A 200 5.49 -20.16 12.73
N ASP A 201 5.37 -19.09 13.54
CA ASP A 201 4.42 -19.04 14.66
C ASP A 201 3.00 -19.40 14.21
N TYR A 202 2.57 -18.83 13.07
CA TYR A 202 1.25 -19.13 12.49
C TYR A 202 1.16 -20.53 11.88
N ALA A 203 2.24 -21.07 11.30
CA ALA A 203 2.30 -22.44 10.80
C ALA A 203 2.24 -23.51 11.93
N HIS A 204 2.67 -23.16 13.14
CA HIS A 204 2.65 -24.03 14.32
C HIS A 204 1.49 -23.74 15.30
N GLY A 205 0.57 -22.84 14.93
CA GLY A 205 -0.61 -22.52 15.76
C GLY A 205 -0.34 -21.60 16.96
N HIS A 206 0.87 -21.02 17.07
CA HIS A 206 1.26 -20.06 18.11
C HIS A 206 0.89 -18.60 17.76
N GLY A 207 0.20 -18.36 16.64
CA GLY A 207 -0.25 -17.03 16.22
C GLY A 207 -1.31 -16.42 17.14
N HIS A 208 -0.88 -15.59 18.11
CA HIS A 208 -1.75 -15.06 19.15
C HIS A 208 -2.64 -13.87 18.76
N SER A 209 -2.29 -13.07 17.74
CA SER A 209 -3.04 -11.84 17.42
C SER A 209 -3.32 -11.62 15.92
N PRO A 210 -4.12 -12.48 15.26
CA PRO A 210 -4.26 -12.56 13.81
C PRO A 210 -4.38 -11.21 13.09
N LYS A 211 -5.33 -10.37 13.47
CA LYS A 211 -5.53 -9.04 12.85
C LYS A 211 -4.29 -8.13 12.98
N LYS A 212 -3.69 -8.08 14.18
CA LYS A 212 -2.52 -7.23 14.48
C LYS A 212 -1.28 -7.74 13.76
N ASP A 213 -1.12 -9.06 13.71
CA ASP A 213 0.00 -9.73 13.04
C ASP A 213 -0.08 -9.62 11.53
N ALA A 214 -1.27 -9.75 10.95
CA ALA A 214 -1.50 -9.52 9.52
C ALA A 214 -1.20 -8.07 9.12
N LEU A 215 -1.66 -7.08 9.90
CA LEU A 215 -1.35 -5.67 9.66
C LEU A 215 0.16 -5.38 9.81
N ARG A 216 0.81 -6.00 10.80
CA ARG A 216 2.27 -5.94 11.02
C ARG A 216 3.03 -6.56 9.84
N ALA A 217 2.60 -7.72 9.35
CA ALA A 217 3.18 -8.41 8.21
C ALA A 217 3.03 -7.58 6.91
N LEU A 218 1.84 -7.02 6.64
CA LEU A 218 1.62 -6.10 5.51
C LEU A 218 2.48 -4.85 5.61
N THR A 219 2.62 -4.27 6.81
CA THR A 219 3.50 -3.12 7.03
C THR A 219 4.96 -3.46 6.74
N TRP A 220 5.41 -4.66 7.11
CA TRP A 220 6.74 -5.16 6.77
C TRP A 220 6.90 -5.40 5.26
N MET A 221 5.91 -6.01 4.59
CA MET A 221 5.92 -6.25 3.15
C MET A 221 5.95 -4.96 2.34
N HIS A 222 5.12 -3.99 2.72
CA HIS A 222 5.12 -2.66 2.13
C HIS A 222 6.46 -1.94 2.36
N ARG A 223 7.05 -2.04 3.56
CA ARG A 223 8.38 -1.45 3.84
C ARG A 223 9.50 -2.13 3.05
N PHE A 224 9.43 -3.45 2.90
CA PHE A 224 10.40 -4.26 2.18
C PHE A 224 10.38 -3.96 0.68
N ILE A 225 9.22 -4.11 0.05
CA ILE A 225 8.99 -3.76 -1.36
C ILE A 225 9.41 -2.30 -1.61
N ARG A 226 8.98 -1.37 -0.77
CA ARG A 226 9.40 0.04 -0.88
C ARG A 226 10.91 0.24 -0.71
N ASN A 227 11.65 -0.58 0.04
CA ASN A 227 13.10 -0.40 0.10
C ASN A 227 13.80 -0.89 -1.19
N GLU A 228 13.26 -1.93 -1.83
CA GLU A 228 13.96 -2.68 -2.89
C GLU A 228 13.44 -2.41 -4.31
N THR A 229 12.24 -1.85 -4.46
CA THR A 229 11.57 -1.55 -5.74
C THR A 229 10.92 -0.16 -5.76
N ASP A 230 11.37 0.78 -4.92
CA ASP A 230 10.80 2.14 -4.92
C ASP A 230 11.14 2.90 -6.20
N LEU A 231 10.11 3.10 -7.02
CA LEU A 231 10.09 4.16 -8.02
C LEU A 231 10.02 5.54 -7.34
N MET A 232 9.59 5.58 -6.08
CA MET A 232 9.32 6.79 -5.29
C MET A 232 10.29 6.95 -4.10
N ARG A 233 11.49 6.33 -4.11
CA ARG A 233 12.46 6.38 -2.98
C ARG A 233 12.83 7.79 -2.55
N HIS A 234 12.82 8.71 -3.52
CA HIS A 234 13.09 10.13 -3.33
C HIS A 234 11.85 10.91 -2.88
N TYR A 235 10.79 10.23 -2.44
CA TYR A 235 9.51 10.81 -2.09
C TYR A 235 8.85 10.12 -0.88
N LYS A 236 7.83 10.74 -0.26
CA LYS A 236 7.07 10.21 0.88
C LYS A 236 5.61 10.66 0.81
N ILE A 237 4.64 9.80 1.11
CA ILE A 237 3.23 10.15 1.33
C ILE A 237 3.02 10.56 2.80
N VAL A 238 2.33 11.67 3.05
CA VAL A 238 2.00 12.28 4.36
C VAL A 238 0.57 12.81 4.25
N GLU A 239 -0.40 12.31 5.02
CA GLU A 239 -1.83 12.72 4.89
C GLU A 239 -2.45 12.48 3.49
N GLY A 240 -1.70 11.80 2.60
CA GLY A 240 -1.94 11.78 1.17
C GLY A 240 -0.80 12.47 0.43
N ILE A 241 -0.70 13.80 0.41
CA ILE A 241 0.60 14.54 0.45
C ILE A 241 1.86 13.79 0.03
N LEU A 242 2.17 13.59 -1.27
CA LEU A 242 3.53 13.17 -1.62
C LEU A 242 4.50 14.35 -1.74
N HIS A 243 5.59 14.24 -0.98
CA HIS A 243 6.64 15.23 -0.88
C HIS A 243 7.94 14.59 -1.36
N ARG A 244 8.73 15.32 -2.15
CA ARG A 244 10.11 14.93 -2.43
C ARG A 244 10.89 14.92 -1.11
N ARG A 245 11.52 13.80 -0.77
CA ARG A 245 12.49 13.72 0.32
C ARG A 245 13.67 14.59 -0.09
N ARG A 246 14.00 15.58 0.75
CA ARG A 246 15.29 16.28 0.61
C ARG A 246 16.41 15.23 0.71
N PRO A 247 17.43 15.28 -0.16
CA PRO A 247 18.59 14.43 0.01
C PRO A 247 19.20 14.68 1.39
N LYS A 248 19.63 13.62 2.06
CA LYS A 248 20.54 13.78 3.19
C LYS A 248 21.91 14.08 2.61
N HIS A 249 22.36 15.31 2.80
CA HIS A 249 23.77 15.66 2.76
C HIS A 249 24.47 15.03 3.97
#